data_AF-A0A2E1BYL7-F1
#
_entry.id   AF-A0A2E1BYL7-F1
#
_cell.length_a   1.000
_cell.length_b   1.000
_cell.length_c   1.000
_cell.angle_alpha   90.00
_cell.angle_beta   90.00
_cell.angle_gamma   90.00
#
_symmetry.space_group_name_H-M   'P 1'
#
loop_
_entity.id
_entity.type
_entity.pdbx_description
1 polymer ?
#
loop_
_entity_poly.entity_id
_entity_poly.type
_entity_poly.pdbx_seq_one_letter_code
_entity_poly.pdbx_strand_id
1 'polypeptide(L)'
;MPTLETTPANIALWAQASFFIVMFVQDMVDLRELTLSSDMEYGFMAAAAVAAAALLFRVPYSRIIAVFAVPLVMATLEGEPGFLIFGLIFFAPLVYMPAMAFEEFDQRPLFGRWTKKGWGTVLLAFFLLFTITDLALPSIAADGELSDDGELDDDYGQEMFADCEASDDCMFGEVEDEGEVIVIWKASSMEQNIAYLGIAMLLLSLITLVTSCFGWINSEVVTPTVSGVVLVGAFWIDTYLWATVTEIGISLDDSWILPVSGVVLMTIHGLFTESSSISEE
;
A
#
# COMPACT_ATOMS: atom_id res chain seq x y z
N MET A 1 -19.16 -13.72 10.96
CA MET A 1 -19.52 -12.35 10.56
C MET A 1 -18.59 -11.40 11.30
N PRO A 2 -17.99 -10.38 10.65
CA PRO A 2 -17.18 -9.41 11.37
C PRO A 2 -18.06 -8.72 12.40
N THR A 3 -17.56 -8.53 13.61
CA THR A 3 -18.29 -7.74 14.61
C THR A 3 -18.20 -6.27 14.19
N LEU A 4 -19.08 -5.41 14.72
CA LEU A 4 -18.93 -3.95 14.60
C LEU A 4 -18.09 -3.39 15.75
N GLU A 5 -17.43 -4.26 16.51
CA GLU A 5 -16.59 -3.87 17.64
C GLU A 5 -15.29 -3.26 17.12
N THR A 6 -14.85 -2.18 17.75
CA THR A 6 -13.66 -1.43 17.34
C THR A 6 -12.37 -2.02 17.92
N THR A 7 -12.25 -3.36 17.97
CA THR A 7 -11.00 -4.00 18.39
C THR A 7 -9.95 -3.87 17.28
N PRO A 8 -8.64 -3.72 17.61
CA PRO A 8 -7.60 -3.57 16.60
C PRO A 8 -7.58 -4.71 15.57
N ALA A 9 -7.78 -5.96 16.01
CA ALA A 9 -7.89 -7.10 15.11
C ALA A 9 -9.09 -6.97 14.15
N ASN A 10 -10.24 -6.48 14.63
CA ASN A 10 -11.41 -6.30 13.78
C ASN A 10 -11.24 -5.12 12.82
N ILE A 11 -10.61 -4.03 13.25
CA ILE A 11 -10.22 -2.90 12.38
C ILE A 11 -9.28 -3.39 11.29
N ALA A 12 -8.29 -4.23 11.62
CA ALA A 12 -7.39 -4.81 10.63
C ALA A 12 -8.14 -5.67 9.61
N LEU A 13 -9.11 -6.47 10.04
CA LEU A 13 -9.95 -7.27 9.13
C LEU A 13 -10.76 -6.39 8.19
N TRP A 14 -11.38 -5.33 8.70
CA TRP A 14 -12.12 -4.37 7.90
C TRP A 14 -11.20 -3.65 6.92
N ALA A 15 -10.01 -3.22 7.35
CA ALA A 15 -9.03 -2.62 6.46
C ALA A 15 -8.59 -3.56 5.33
N GLN A 16 -8.32 -4.84 5.64
CA GLN A 16 -8.02 -5.86 4.63
C GLN A 16 -9.17 -6.03 3.63
N ALA A 17 -10.40 -6.14 4.11
CA ALA A 17 -11.56 -6.29 3.24
C ALA A 17 -11.82 -5.03 2.39
N SER A 18 -11.70 -3.84 3.00
CA SER A 18 -11.86 -2.56 2.33
C SER A 18 -10.87 -2.37 1.20
N PHE A 19 -9.64 -2.87 1.33
CA PHE A 19 -8.68 -2.86 0.23
C PHE A 19 -9.23 -3.60 -1.00
N PHE A 20 -9.74 -4.82 -0.84
CA PHE A 20 -10.36 -5.56 -1.94
C PHE A 20 -11.67 -4.94 -2.44
N ILE A 21 -12.43 -4.26 -1.58
CA ILE A 21 -13.63 -3.51 -1.99
C ILE A 21 -13.23 -2.31 -2.84
N VAL A 22 -12.18 -1.58 -2.47
CA VAL A 22 -11.69 -0.43 -3.25
C VAL A 22 -11.24 -0.90 -4.62
N MET A 23 -10.43 -1.97 -4.72
CA MET A 23 -10.05 -2.53 -6.02
C MET A 23 -11.27 -2.93 -6.87
N PHE A 24 -12.28 -3.56 -6.26
CA PHE A 24 -13.54 -3.88 -6.95
C PHE A 24 -14.25 -2.62 -7.47
N VAL A 25 -14.28 -1.55 -6.68
CA VAL A 25 -14.94 -0.30 -7.08
C VAL A 25 -14.15 0.41 -8.18
N GLN A 26 -12.82 0.47 -8.06
CA GLN A 26 -11.94 1.12 -9.03
C GLN A 26 -12.00 0.49 -10.42
N ASP A 27 -12.10 -0.84 -10.49
CA ASP A 27 -12.27 -1.53 -11.76
C ASP A 27 -13.67 -1.28 -12.37
N MET A 28 -14.70 -1.14 -11.53
CA MET A 28 -16.08 -0.91 -11.98
C MET A 28 -16.35 0.56 -12.36
N VAL A 29 -15.73 1.50 -11.66
CA VAL A 29 -16.01 2.93 -11.71
C VAL A 29 -14.70 3.66 -11.86
N ASP A 30 -14.57 4.41 -12.94
CA ASP A 30 -13.55 5.44 -13.06
C ASP A 30 -13.82 6.48 -11.96
N LEU A 31 -12.95 6.54 -10.94
CA LEU A 31 -13.18 7.41 -9.79
C LEU A 31 -12.81 8.86 -10.07
N ARG A 32 -12.06 9.13 -11.14
CA ARG A 32 -11.74 10.47 -11.63
C ARG A 32 -12.96 11.10 -12.26
N GLU A 33 -13.62 10.39 -13.16
CA GLU A 33 -14.82 10.88 -13.86
C GLU A 33 -16.14 10.58 -13.12
N LEU A 34 -16.11 9.66 -12.14
CA LEU A 34 -17.28 9.09 -11.48
C LEU A 34 -18.27 8.44 -12.48
N THR A 35 -17.72 7.83 -13.53
CA THR A 35 -18.46 7.13 -14.60
C THR A 35 -18.17 5.63 -14.53
N LEU A 36 -18.96 4.82 -15.25
CA LEU A 36 -18.65 3.39 -15.37
C LEU A 36 -17.40 3.24 -16.23
N SER A 37 -16.45 2.43 -15.76
CA SER A 37 -15.22 2.15 -16.51
C SER A 37 -15.53 1.56 -17.89
N SER A 38 -14.85 2.08 -18.92
CA SER A 38 -14.90 1.54 -20.28
C SER A 38 -14.14 0.22 -20.41
N ASP A 39 -13.14 0.00 -19.55
CA ASP A 39 -12.13 -1.05 -19.66
C ASP A 39 -12.18 -2.01 -18.47
N MET A 40 -13.39 -2.24 -17.95
CA MET A 40 -13.62 -3.10 -16.78
C MET A 40 -13.18 -4.55 -17.02
N GLU A 41 -12.31 -5.04 -16.14
CA GLU A 41 -11.82 -6.41 -16.12
C GLU A 41 -12.71 -7.29 -15.24
N TYR A 42 -13.78 -7.85 -15.83
CA TYR A 42 -14.78 -8.64 -15.10
C TYR A 42 -14.17 -9.77 -14.22
N GLY A 43 -13.04 -10.36 -14.65
CA GLY A 43 -12.31 -11.35 -13.85
C GLY A 43 -11.70 -10.73 -12.60
N PHE A 44 -10.94 -9.65 -12.75
CA PHE A 44 -10.36 -8.88 -11.64
C PHE A 44 -11.44 -8.42 -10.66
N MET A 45 -12.50 -7.78 -11.18
CA MET A 45 -13.67 -7.34 -10.42
C MET A 45 -14.21 -8.47 -9.51
N ALA A 46 -14.53 -9.61 -10.12
CA ALA A 46 -15.14 -10.73 -9.41
C ALA A 46 -14.18 -11.34 -8.38
N ALA A 47 -12.89 -11.42 -8.71
CA ALA A 47 -11.87 -11.92 -7.81
C ALA A 47 -11.70 -11.02 -6.57
N ALA A 48 -11.68 -9.71 -6.75
CA ALA A 48 -11.62 -8.73 -5.67
C ALA A 48 -12.86 -8.82 -4.76
N ALA A 49 -14.06 -8.88 -5.34
CA ALA A 49 -15.31 -9.06 -4.58
C ALA A 49 -15.31 -10.37 -3.77
N VAL A 50 -14.86 -11.48 -4.37
CA VAL A 50 -14.75 -12.78 -3.69
C VAL A 50 -13.73 -12.73 -2.55
N ALA A 51 -12.57 -12.10 -2.76
CA ALA A 51 -11.55 -11.93 -1.73
C ALA A 51 -12.08 -11.10 -0.54
N ALA A 52 -12.74 -9.98 -0.80
CA ALA A 52 -13.38 -9.14 0.21
C ALA A 52 -14.40 -9.94 1.04
N ALA A 53 -15.33 -10.62 0.35
CA ALA A 53 -16.37 -11.41 0.99
C ALA A 53 -15.77 -12.57 1.80
N ALA A 54 -14.77 -13.28 1.25
CA ALA A 54 -14.12 -14.38 1.92
C ALA A 54 -13.48 -13.94 3.24
N LEU A 55 -12.79 -12.80 3.25
CA LEU A 55 -12.20 -12.22 4.46
C LEU A 55 -13.27 -11.80 5.48
N LEU A 56 -14.26 -11.01 5.05
CA LEU A 56 -15.32 -10.52 5.95
C LEU A 56 -16.10 -11.67 6.60
N PHE A 57 -16.54 -12.65 5.81
CA PHE A 57 -17.31 -13.77 6.33
C PHE A 57 -16.46 -14.83 7.03
N ARG A 58 -15.12 -14.70 6.98
CA ARG A 58 -14.15 -15.64 7.56
C ARG A 58 -14.45 -17.08 7.14
N VAL A 59 -14.72 -17.28 5.85
CA VAL A 59 -14.94 -18.63 5.29
C VAL A 59 -13.69 -19.50 5.47
N PRO A 60 -13.82 -20.84 5.47
CA PRO A 60 -12.65 -21.72 5.47
C PRO A 60 -11.70 -21.32 4.33
N TYR A 61 -10.40 -21.20 4.65
CA TYR A 61 -9.35 -20.77 3.71
C TYR A 61 -9.49 -19.34 3.18
N SER A 62 -10.24 -18.45 3.84
CA SER A 62 -10.46 -17.05 3.43
C SER A 62 -9.18 -16.31 3.04
N ARG A 63 -8.09 -16.50 3.79
CA ARG A 63 -6.79 -15.86 3.52
C ARG A 63 -6.11 -16.41 2.28
N ILE A 64 -6.20 -17.71 2.04
CA ILE A 64 -5.68 -18.31 0.79
C ILE A 64 -6.49 -17.77 -0.38
N ILE A 65 -7.81 -17.72 -0.26
CA ILE A 65 -8.68 -17.13 -1.29
C ILE A 65 -8.27 -15.68 -1.55
N ALA A 66 -8.13 -14.85 -0.52
CA ALA A 66 -7.77 -13.45 -0.71
C ALA A 66 -6.38 -13.23 -1.34
N VAL A 67 -5.40 -14.10 -1.04
CA VAL A 67 -4.06 -14.01 -1.63
C VAL A 67 -4.02 -14.48 -3.08
N PHE A 68 -4.79 -15.51 -3.43
CA PHE A 68 -4.70 -16.13 -4.76
C PHE A 68 -5.80 -15.72 -5.72
N ALA A 69 -6.94 -15.21 -5.26
CA ALA A 69 -8.08 -14.91 -6.13
C ALA A 69 -7.69 -13.94 -7.24
N VAL A 70 -7.16 -12.77 -6.87
CA VAL A 70 -6.77 -11.74 -7.84
C VAL A 70 -5.59 -12.21 -8.69
N PRO A 71 -4.45 -12.67 -8.12
CA PRO A 71 -3.31 -13.02 -8.96
C PRO A 71 -3.54 -14.20 -9.90
N LEU A 72 -4.34 -15.19 -9.48
CA LEU A 72 -4.66 -16.33 -10.33
C LEU A 72 -5.58 -15.92 -11.48
N VAL A 73 -6.57 -15.07 -11.22
CA VAL A 73 -7.50 -14.61 -12.25
C VAL A 73 -6.77 -13.74 -13.28
N MET A 74 -5.96 -12.78 -12.86
CA MET A 74 -5.12 -11.99 -13.78
C MET A 74 -4.21 -12.86 -14.64
N ALA A 75 -3.52 -13.82 -14.02
CA ALA A 75 -2.60 -14.69 -14.73
C ALA A 75 -3.27 -15.68 -15.70
N THR A 76 -4.57 -15.96 -15.55
CA THR A 76 -5.25 -17.02 -16.31
C THR A 76 -6.35 -16.53 -17.23
N LEU A 77 -7.19 -15.61 -16.77
CA LEU A 77 -8.32 -15.08 -17.53
C LEU A 77 -7.94 -13.82 -18.29
N GLU A 78 -7.20 -12.91 -17.65
CA GLU A 78 -6.77 -11.64 -18.28
C GLU A 78 -5.44 -11.78 -19.04
N GLY A 79 -4.74 -12.90 -18.87
CA GLY A 79 -3.57 -13.24 -19.68
C GLY A 79 -2.26 -12.57 -19.23
N GLU A 80 -2.18 -12.18 -17.96
CA GLU A 80 -1.03 -11.49 -17.36
C GLU A 80 -0.20 -12.42 -16.44
N PRO A 81 0.62 -13.35 -16.97
CA PRO A 81 1.32 -14.32 -16.14
C PRO A 81 2.32 -13.70 -15.17
N GLY A 82 2.85 -12.50 -15.49
CA GLY A 82 3.73 -11.74 -14.60
C GLY A 82 3.05 -11.32 -13.29
N PHE A 83 1.74 -11.05 -13.36
CA PHE A 83 0.94 -10.64 -12.22
C PHE A 83 0.83 -11.73 -11.15
N LEU A 84 1.01 -13.02 -11.50
CA LEU A 84 0.99 -14.11 -10.51
C LEU A 84 2.06 -13.92 -9.43
N ILE A 85 3.30 -13.65 -9.83
CA ILE A 85 4.44 -13.54 -8.90
C ILE A 85 4.34 -12.21 -8.15
N PHE A 86 4.12 -11.13 -8.88
CA PHE A 86 3.96 -9.79 -8.34
C PHE A 86 2.82 -9.73 -7.31
N GLY A 87 1.63 -10.18 -7.71
CA GLY A 87 0.46 -10.22 -6.85
C GLY A 87 0.70 -11.07 -5.60
N LEU A 88 1.32 -12.25 -5.71
CA LEU A 88 1.62 -13.05 -4.52
C LEU A 88 2.57 -12.33 -3.55
N ILE A 89 3.56 -11.61 -4.06
CA ILE A 89 4.51 -10.83 -3.26
C ILE A 89 3.81 -9.68 -2.54
N PHE A 90 2.80 -9.06 -3.14
CA PHE A 90 2.07 -7.94 -2.56
C PHE A 90 0.90 -8.35 -1.66
N PHE A 91 0.00 -9.21 -2.16
CA PHE A 91 -1.21 -9.62 -1.43
C PHE A 91 -0.89 -10.55 -0.26
N ALA A 92 0.14 -11.40 -0.34
CA ALA A 92 0.43 -12.33 0.75
C ALA A 92 0.82 -11.62 2.06
N PRO A 93 1.75 -10.65 2.07
CA PRO A 93 2.00 -9.84 3.26
C PRO A 93 0.76 -9.09 3.71
N LEU A 94 0.06 -8.38 2.82
CA LEU A 94 -1.14 -7.60 3.16
C LEU A 94 -2.20 -8.45 3.88
N VAL A 95 -2.42 -9.68 3.42
CA VAL A 95 -3.41 -10.60 3.99
C VAL A 95 -2.88 -11.33 5.24
N TYR A 96 -1.62 -11.75 5.28
CA TYR A 96 -1.11 -12.56 6.40
C TYR A 96 -0.51 -11.73 7.53
N MET A 97 -0.06 -10.50 7.32
CA MET A 97 0.62 -9.73 8.36
C MET A 97 -0.28 -9.42 9.58
N PRO A 98 -1.56 -9.00 9.44
CA PRO A 98 -2.44 -8.86 10.59
C PRO A 98 -2.81 -10.21 11.20
N ALA A 99 -2.91 -11.25 10.36
CA ALA A 99 -3.16 -12.62 10.81
C ALA A 99 -2.09 -13.11 11.79
N MET A 100 -0.84 -12.66 11.58
CA MET A 100 0.32 -12.97 12.42
C MET A 100 0.44 -12.03 13.63
N ALA A 101 -0.08 -10.80 13.52
CA ALA A 101 -0.05 -9.82 14.60
C ALA A 101 -1.05 -10.14 15.73
N PHE A 102 -2.21 -10.69 15.38
CA PHE A 102 -3.35 -10.87 16.30
C PHE A 102 -3.73 -12.35 16.49
N GLU A 103 -4.07 -12.76 17.70
CA GLU A 103 -4.46 -14.15 18.03
C GLU A 103 -5.85 -14.53 17.49
N GLU A 104 -6.74 -13.55 17.37
CA GLU A 104 -8.15 -13.64 16.98
C GLU A 104 -8.41 -14.20 15.57
N PHE A 105 -7.35 -14.34 14.78
CA PHE A 105 -7.41 -14.86 13.42
C PHE A 105 -7.15 -16.37 13.30
N ASP A 106 -6.91 -17.08 14.42
CA ASP A 106 -6.69 -18.54 14.48
C ASP A 106 -5.69 -19.08 13.43
N GLN A 107 -4.72 -18.25 13.06
CA GLN A 107 -3.71 -18.58 12.07
C GLN A 107 -2.46 -19.10 12.77
N ARG A 108 -2.02 -20.30 12.36
CA ARG A 108 -0.74 -20.87 12.81
C ARG A 108 0.44 -20.13 12.18
N PRO A 109 1.62 -20.12 12.84
CA PRO A 109 2.85 -19.63 12.21
C PRO A 109 3.06 -20.33 10.87
N LEU A 110 3.47 -19.58 9.84
CA LEU A 110 3.65 -20.11 8.48
C LEU A 110 4.64 -21.28 8.45
N PHE A 111 5.66 -21.23 9.31
CA PHE A 111 6.66 -22.28 9.45
C PHE A 111 7.03 -22.49 10.92
N GLY A 112 7.08 -23.75 11.36
CA GLY A 112 7.11 -24.16 12.78
C GLY A 112 8.37 -23.88 13.59
N ARG A 113 9.28 -23.01 13.13
CA ARG A 113 10.47 -22.61 13.89
C ARG A 113 10.34 -21.24 14.56
N TRP A 114 9.55 -20.34 14.02
CA TRP A 114 9.44 -18.95 14.51
C TRP A 114 8.08 -18.71 15.15
N THR A 115 8.05 -17.75 16.08
CA THR A 115 6.80 -17.30 16.70
C THR A 115 5.90 -16.66 15.66
N LYS A 116 4.60 -16.62 15.96
CA LYS A 116 3.60 -15.97 15.11
C LYS A 116 3.95 -14.50 14.86
N LYS A 117 4.27 -13.76 15.92
CA LYS A 117 4.74 -12.37 15.85
C LYS A 117 6.04 -12.23 15.04
N GLY A 118 6.99 -13.17 15.17
CA GLY A 118 8.21 -13.16 14.37
C GLY A 118 7.93 -13.25 12.86
N TRP A 119 7.02 -14.12 12.44
CA TRP A 119 6.55 -14.15 11.04
C TRP A 119 5.82 -12.86 10.64
N GLY A 120 5.03 -12.28 11.53
CA GLY A 120 4.38 -11.00 11.29
C GLY A 120 5.37 -9.86 11.05
N THR A 121 6.46 -9.79 11.82
CA THR A 121 7.54 -8.83 11.61
C THR A 121 8.25 -9.03 10.27
N VAL A 122 8.49 -10.28 9.85
CA VAL A 122 9.08 -10.57 8.53
C VAL A 122 8.16 -10.13 7.40
N LEU A 123 6.88 -10.46 7.48
CA LEU A 123 5.90 -10.06 6.46
C LEU A 123 5.76 -8.54 6.39
N LEU A 124 5.75 -7.86 7.55
CA LEU A 124 5.75 -6.39 7.59
C LEU A 124 7.02 -5.83 6.93
N ALA A 125 8.21 -6.34 7.27
CA ALA A 125 9.46 -5.88 6.67
C ALA A 125 9.50 -6.11 5.16
N PHE A 126 8.97 -7.23 4.69
CA PHE A 126 8.89 -7.55 3.27
C PHE A 126 7.88 -6.65 2.53
N PHE A 127 6.71 -6.41 3.13
CA PHE A 127 5.72 -5.45 2.62
C PHE A 127 6.32 -4.04 2.52
N LEU A 128 6.95 -3.57 3.59
CA LEU A 128 7.59 -2.25 3.61
C LEU A 128 8.73 -2.15 2.61
N LEU A 129 9.56 -3.19 2.44
CA LEU A 129 10.61 -3.19 1.43
C LEU A 129 10.01 -2.97 0.04
N PHE A 130 8.97 -3.72 -0.30
CA PHE A 130 8.29 -3.63 -1.58
C PHE A 130 7.63 -2.26 -1.78
N THR A 131 6.92 -1.73 -0.77
CA THR A 131 6.32 -0.39 -0.85
C THR A 131 7.39 0.70 -0.97
N ILE A 132 8.51 0.60 -0.24
CA ILE A 132 9.57 1.62 -0.25
C ILE A 132 10.30 1.67 -1.58
N THR A 133 10.49 0.52 -2.25
CA THR A 133 11.11 0.49 -3.58
C THR A 133 10.27 1.19 -4.64
N ASP A 134 8.99 1.38 -4.39
CA ASP A 134 8.01 1.99 -5.30
C ASP A 134 7.75 3.48 -5.00
N LEU A 135 8.33 4.03 -3.92
CA LEU A 135 8.14 5.44 -3.56
C LEU A 135 8.96 6.35 -4.49
N ALA A 136 8.35 7.44 -4.96
CA ALA A 136 9.03 8.49 -5.72
C ALA A 136 9.76 9.51 -4.82
N LEU A 137 9.57 9.47 -3.49
CA LEU A 137 10.26 10.39 -2.57
C LEU A 137 11.78 10.54 -2.83
N PRO A 138 12.57 9.48 -3.06
CA PRO A 138 14.01 9.60 -3.26
C PRO A 138 14.40 10.37 -4.52
N SER A 139 13.72 10.12 -5.65
CA SER A 139 13.99 10.80 -6.94
C SER A 139 13.60 12.28 -6.85
N ILE A 140 12.41 12.58 -6.32
CA ILE A 140 11.94 13.96 -6.13
C ILE A 140 12.88 14.73 -5.20
N ALA A 141 13.35 14.11 -4.12
CA ALA A 141 14.23 14.80 -3.17
C ALA A 141 15.66 15.01 -3.71
N ALA A 142 16.24 14.00 -4.36
CA ALA A 142 17.64 14.03 -4.79
C ALA A 142 17.82 14.79 -6.10
N ASP A 143 16.98 14.47 -7.09
CA ASP A 143 17.12 14.95 -8.46
C ASP A 143 16.14 16.07 -8.77
N GLY A 144 15.12 16.26 -7.92
CA GLY A 144 14.08 17.27 -8.15
C GLY A 144 13.16 16.89 -9.29
N GLU A 145 13.12 15.61 -9.62
CA GLU A 145 12.48 15.08 -10.83
C GLU A 145 11.66 13.86 -10.43
N LEU A 146 10.48 13.75 -11.03
CA LEU A 146 9.64 12.57 -10.97
C LEU A 146 9.73 11.93 -12.35
N SER A 147 10.36 10.76 -12.39
CA SER A 147 10.54 9.92 -13.58
C SER A 147 9.59 8.73 -13.49
N ASP A 148 8.99 8.34 -14.62
CA ASP A 148 8.37 7.04 -14.76
C ASP A 148 9.24 6.25 -15.75
N ASP A 149 9.75 5.11 -15.29
CA ASP A 149 10.61 4.24 -16.09
C ASP A 149 9.78 3.32 -17.02
N GLY A 150 8.46 3.56 -17.12
CA GLY A 150 7.54 2.86 -18.01
C GLY A 150 7.54 3.42 -19.44
N GLU A 151 7.37 2.53 -20.42
CA GLU A 151 6.77 2.93 -21.71
C GLU A 151 5.36 3.43 -21.37
N LEU A 152 5.20 4.75 -21.19
CA LEU A 152 3.88 5.36 -21.20
C LEU A 152 3.26 4.96 -22.54
N ASP A 153 2.26 4.08 -22.52
CA ASP A 153 1.45 3.81 -23.70
C ASP A 153 1.04 5.17 -24.29
N ASP A 154 1.12 5.27 -25.62
CA ASP A 154 0.98 6.50 -26.39
C ASP A 154 -0.30 7.27 -25.97
N ASP A 155 -1.33 6.58 -25.47
CA ASP A 155 -2.60 7.17 -25.03
C ASP A 155 -2.56 7.78 -23.61
N TYR A 156 -2.00 7.10 -22.59
CA TYR A 156 -1.95 7.62 -21.21
C TYR A 156 -0.92 8.76 -21.08
N GLY A 157 0.23 8.62 -21.74
CA GLY A 157 1.22 9.70 -21.83
C GLY A 157 0.64 10.95 -22.50
N GLN A 158 -0.06 10.79 -23.62
CA GLN A 158 -0.69 11.92 -24.33
C GLN A 158 -1.80 12.59 -23.54
N GLU A 159 -2.63 11.83 -22.82
CA GLU A 159 -3.68 12.40 -21.97
C GLU A 159 -3.08 13.20 -20.81
N MET A 160 -2.06 12.65 -20.15
CA MET A 160 -1.34 13.34 -19.09
C MET A 160 -0.64 14.63 -19.57
N PHE A 161 -0.04 14.60 -20.77
CA PHE A 161 0.51 15.81 -21.41
C PHE A 161 -0.58 16.81 -21.77
N ALA A 162 -1.71 16.37 -22.33
CA ALA A 162 -2.82 17.23 -22.73
C ALA A 162 -3.49 17.91 -21.53
N ASP A 163 -3.67 17.18 -20.44
CA ASP A 163 -4.20 17.70 -19.17
C ASP A 163 -3.25 18.72 -18.54
N CYS A 164 -1.93 18.50 -18.66
CA CYS A 164 -0.98 19.47 -18.19
C CYS A 164 -0.89 20.72 -19.07
N GLU A 165 -0.86 20.59 -20.40
CA GLU A 165 -0.88 21.77 -21.29
C GLU A 165 -2.10 22.68 -21.03
N ALA A 166 -3.18 22.11 -20.51
CA ALA A 166 -4.38 22.86 -20.11
C ALA A 166 -4.27 23.55 -18.73
N SER A 167 -3.23 23.26 -17.94
CA SER A 167 -2.98 23.84 -16.61
C SER A 167 -1.99 25.00 -16.66
N ASP A 168 -2.30 26.10 -15.96
CA ASP A 168 -1.48 27.32 -15.93
C ASP A 168 -0.08 27.12 -15.27
N ASP A 169 0.12 26.03 -14.53
CA ASP A 169 1.35 25.71 -13.78
C ASP A 169 2.11 24.49 -14.35
N CYS A 170 1.93 24.19 -15.64
CA CYS A 170 2.56 23.03 -16.26
C CYS A 170 4.10 23.10 -16.29
N MET A 171 4.76 22.14 -15.63
CA MET A 171 6.22 22.01 -15.53
C MET A 171 6.69 20.59 -15.87
N PHE A 172 6.32 20.10 -17.07
CA PHE A 172 6.81 18.82 -17.58
C PHE A 172 8.31 18.89 -17.95
N GLY A 173 9.00 17.77 -17.75
CA GLY A 173 10.41 17.60 -18.12
C GLY A 173 10.63 17.46 -19.63
N GLU A 174 11.90 17.40 -20.04
CA GLU A 174 12.27 17.17 -21.44
C GLU A 174 11.92 15.72 -21.84
N VAL A 175 11.22 15.54 -22.97
CA VAL A 175 11.03 14.23 -23.61
C VAL A 175 12.27 13.96 -24.48
N GLU A 176 12.98 12.85 -24.26
CA GLU A 176 14.05 12.45 -25.18
C GLU A 176 13.43 11.84 -26.46
N ASP A 177 14.01 12.17 -27.61
CA ASP A 177 13.59 11.66 -28.92
C ASP A 177 13.56 10.12 -28.91
N GLU A 178 12.41 9.53 -29.24
CA GLU A 178 12.05 8.09 -29.30
C GLU A 178 10.99 7.58 -28.29
N GLY A 179 10.13 8.45 -27.75
CA GLY A 179 8.91 8.01 -27.06
C GLY A 179 9.11 7.55 -25.62
N GLU A 180 10.28 7.81 -25.04
CA GLU A 180 10.61 7.53 -23.65
C GLU A 180 10.55 8.85 -22.85
N VAL A 181 9.51 9.04 -22.04
CA VAL A 181 9.42 10.20 -21.14
C VAL A 181 10.20 9.88 -19.87
N ILE A 182 11.46 10.29 -19.84
CA ILE A 182 12.35 9.99 -18.70
C ILE A 182 12.02 10.89 -17.49
N VAL A 183 11.42 12.06 -17.69
CA VAL A 183 11.06 13.00 -16.61
C VAL A 183 9.66 13.54 -16.84
N ILE A 184 8.71 13.05 -16.05
CA ILE A 184 7.31 13.49 -16.08
C ILE A 184 7.19 14.90 -15.50
N TRP A 185 7.92 15.20 -14.43
CA TRP A 185 7.74 16.48 -13.74
C TRP A 185 8.97 16.97 -13.01
N LYS A 186 9.15 18.29 -13.03
CA LYS A 186 10.24 18.97 -12.32
C LYS A 186 9.73 19.67 -11.06
N ALA A 187 10.15 19.14 -9.93
CA ALA A 187 9.82 19.63 -8.61
C ALA A 187 10.40 21.02 -8.34
N SER A 188 9.56 21.92 -7.82
CA SER A 188 10.00 23.17 -7.21
C SER A 188 10.73 22.91 -5.90
N SER A 189 11.38 23.95 -5.37
CA SER A 189 12.04 23.89 -4.07
C SER A 189 11.08 23.61 -2.92
N MET A 190 9.78 23.90 -3.06
CA MET A 190 8.79 23.58 -2.04
C MET A 190 8.49 22.09 -2.03
N GLU A 191 8.25 21.46 -3.18
CA GLU A 191 7.97 20.01 -3.22
C GLU A 191 9.19 19.17 -2.86
N GLN A 192 10.39 19.59 -3.25
CA GLN A 192 11.62 18.94 -2.80
C GLN A 192 11.73 18.93 -1.27
N ASN A 193 11.39 20.04 -0.60
CA ASN A 193 11.39 20.10 0.86
C ASN A 193 10.33 19.16 1.49
N ILE A 194 9.18 19.00 0.83
CA ILE A 194 8.13 18.05 1.24
C ILE A 194 8.65 16.61 1.06
N ALA A 195 9.31 16.30 -0.04
CA ALA A 195 9.93 14.99 -0.28
C ALA A 195 11.01 14.67 0.77
N TYR A 196 11.87 15.63 1.12
CA TYR A 196 12.84 15.48 2.22
C TYR A 196 12.16 15.21 3.57
N LEU A 197 11.04 15.87 3.86
CA LEU A 197 10.26 15.60 5.06
C LEU A 197 9.71 14.16 5.05
N GLY A 198 9.17 13.70 3.92
CA GLY A 198 8.71 12.33 3.72
C GLY A 198 9.82 11.30 3.97
N ILE A 199 11.00 11.50 3.40
CA ILE A 199 12.17 10.63 3.62
C ILE A 199 12.58 10.63 5.10
N ALA A 200 12.62 11.80 5.74
CA ALA A 200 12.98 11.89 7.15
C ALA A 200 11.97 11.14 8.04
N MET A 201 10.67 11.29 7.78
CA MET A 201 9.60 10.55 8.47
C MET A 201 9.75 9.03 8.27
N LEU A 202 10.03 8.60 7.04
CA LEU A 202 10.24 7.20 6.71
C LEU A 202 11.44 6.62 7.46
N LEU A 203 12.60 7.26 7.41
CA LEU A 203 13.81 6.77 8.06
C LEU A 203 13.67 6.75 9.59
N LEU A 204 13.11 7.81 10.19
CA LEU A 204 12.93 7.89 11.63
C LEU A 204 11.94 6.84 12.15
N SER A 205 10.85 6.60 11.42
CA SER A 205 9.88 5.56 11.78
C SER A 205 10.49 4.16 11.68
N LEU A 206 11.22 3.85 10.60
CA LEU A 206 11.90 2.57 10.43
C LEU A 206 12.94 2.32 11.52
N ILE A 207 13.80 3.30 11.81
CA ILE A 207 14.80 3.20 12.89
C ILE A 207 14.10 2.92 14.22
N THR A 208 12.99 3.61 14.50
CA THR A 208 12.26 3.41 15.76
C THR A 208 11.60 2.04 15.83
N LEU A 209 11.00 1.55 14.75
CA LEU A 209 10.43 0.21 14.69
C LEU A 209 11.49 -0.88 14.87
N VAL A 210 12.63 -0.75 14.19
CA VAL A 210 13.76 -1.67 14.32
C VAL A 210 14.31 -1.67 15.74
N THR A 211 14.58 -0.50 16.31
CA THR A 211 15.09 -0.40 17.69
C THR A 211 14.07 -0.90 18.73
N SER A 212 12.77 -0.74 18.47
CA SER A 212 11.70 -1.33 19.28
C SER A 212 11.68 -2.86 19.19
N CYS A 213 11.91 -3.44 18.00
CA CYS A 213 12.04 -4.90 17.84
C CYS A 213 13.16 -5.50 18.70
N PHE A 214 14.28 -4.77 18.84
CA PHE A 214 15.43 -5.21 19.64
C PHE A 214 15.33 -4.82 21.13
N GLY A 215 14.26 -4.11 21.53
CA GLY A 215 14.09 -3.61 22.90
C GLY A 215 15.13 -2.56 23.30
N TRP A 216 15.72 -1.85 22.33
CA TRP A 216 16.78 -0.86 22.57
C TRP A 216 16.25 0.50 23.02
N ILE A 217 15.01 0.84 22.64
CA ILE A 217 14.37 2.09 23.01
C ILE A 217 13.06 1.77 23.72
N ASN A 218 12.99 2.15 25.01
CA ASN A 218 11.75 2.22 25.77
C ASN A 218 11.50 3.70 26.09
N SER A 219 10.87 4.41 25.15
CA SER A 219 10.44 5.79 25.33
C SER A 219 8.92 5.83 25.46
N GLU A 220 8.41 6.49 26.51
CA GLU A 220 6.97 6.72 26.66
C GLU A 220 6.40 7.63 25.57
N VAL A 221 7.25 8.47 24.96
CA VAL A 221 6.86 9.45 23.94
C VAL A 221 6.88 8.84 22.54
N VAL A 222 7.89 8.00 22.25
CA VAL A 222 8.08 7.42 20.91
C VAL A 222 7.70 5.95 20.96
N THR A 223 6.39 5.69 20.86
CA THR A 223 5.86 4.33 20.82
C THR A 223 5.94 3.75 19.40
N PRO A 224 5.96 2.41 19.25
CA PRO A 224 5.87 1.75 17.95
C PRO A 224 4.64 2.19 17.14
N THR A 225 3.50 2.40 17.81
CA THR A 225 2.28 2.89 17.18
C THR A 225 2.43 4.30 16.62
N VAL A 226 3.04 5.23 17.39
CA VAL A 226 3.33 6.58 16.90
C VAL A 226 4.29 6.52 15.71
N SER A 227 5.29 5.63 15.76
CA SER A 227 6.21 5.40 14.65
C SER A 227 5.48 4.89 13.41
N GLY A 228 4.50 4.00 13.58
CA GLY A 228 3.63 3.53 12.50
C GLY A 228 2.80 4.66 11.88
N VAL A 229 2.29 5.61 12.68
CA VAL A 229 1.57 6.79 12.17
C VAL A 229 2.49 7.66 11.33
N VAL A 230 3.71 7.90 11.80
CA VAL A 230 4.72 8.67 11.03
C VAL A 230 5.11 7.94 9.74
N LEU A 231 5.25 6.62 9.78
CA LEU A 231 5.53 5.79 8.59
C LEU A 231 4.43 5.91 7.54
N VAL A 232 3.17 5.72 7.94
CA VAL A 232 2.03 5.90 7.05
C VAL A 232 1.95 7.33 6.51
N GLY A 233 2.26 8.32 7.35
CA GLY A 233 2.34 9.71 6.89
C GLY A 233 3.33 9.92 5.75
N ALA A 234 4.44 9.17 5.70
CA ALA A 234 5.37 9.23 4.58
C ALA A 234 4.75 8.68 3.27
N PHE A 235 3.94 7.62 3.34
CA PHE A 235 3.22 7.10 2.17
C PHE A 235 2.22 8.14 1.64
N TRP A 236 1.50 8.83 2.53
CA TRP A 236 0.58 9.89 2.12
C TRP A 236 1.28 11.11 1.54
N ILE A 237 2.50 11.43 1.98
CA ILE A 237 3.30 12.49 1.37
C ILE A 237 3.69 12.09 -0.06
N ASP A 238 4.10 10.84 -0.27
CA ASP A 238 4.43 10.33 -1.59
C ASP A 238 3.22 10.40 -2.55
N THR A 239 2.07 9.88 -2.13
CA THR A 239 0.81 10.00 -2.88
C THR A 239 0.42 11.46 -3.15
N TYR A 240 0.58 12.35 -2.17
CA TYR A 240 0.30 13.77 -2.38
C TYR A 240 1.19 14.37 -3.47
N LEU A 241 2.48 14.03 -3.49
CA LEU A 241 3.41 14.54 -4.50
C LEU A 241 3.08 13.97 -5.88
N TRP A 242 2.78 12.68 -5.98
CA TRP A 242 2.29 12.04 -7.21
C TRP A 242 1.03 12.70 -7.72
N ALA A 243 0.01 12.82 -6.87
CA ALA A 243 -1.27 13.36 -7.25
C ALA A 243 -1.23 14.88 -7.53
N THR A 244 -0.18 15.59 -7.09
CA THR A 244 0.06 16.98 -7.53
C THR A 244 0.49 17.06 -9.00
N VAL A 245 1.08 15.99 -9.53
CA VAL A 245 1.58 15.89 -10.91
C VAL A 245 0.53 15.30 -11.84
N THR A 246 -0.11 14.21 -11.42
CA THR A 246 -1.09 13.49 -12.24
C THR A 246 -2.48 14.10 -12.15
N GLU A 247 -2.77 14.84 -11.09
CA GLU A 247 -4.13 15.32 -10.81
C GLU A 247 -4.18 16.73 -10.18
N ILE A 248 -5.39 17.30 -10.10
CA ILE A 248 -5.63 18.55 -9.38
C ILE A 248 -5.95 18.21 -7.91
N GLY A 249 -5.00 17.62 -7.17
CA GLY A 249 -5.13 17.34 -5.72
C GLY A 249 -5.08 15.86 -5.34
N ILE A 250 -5.76 15.44 -4.27
CA ILE A 250 -5.80 14.02 -3.86
C ILE A 250 -6.83 13.29 -4.72
N SER A 251 -6.36 12.29 -5.47
CA SER A 251 -7.17 11.40 -6.27
C SER A 251 -8.06 10.48 -5.44
N LEU A 252 -9.22 10.13 -5.99
CA LEU A 252 -9.98 8.98 -5.51
C LEU A 252 -9.39 7.65 -6.02
N ASP A 253 -8.59 7.66 -7.09
CA ASP A 253 -7.86 6.50 -7.59
C ASP A 253 -6.76 6.07 -6.61
N ASP A 254 -6.25 6.98 -5.79
CA ASP A 254 -5.33 6.64 -4.70
C ASP A 254 -6.03 6.17 -3.41
N SER A 255 -7.36 6.04 -3.41
CA SER A 255 -8.12 5.69 -2.20
C SER A 255 -7.75 4.32 -1.60
N TRP A 256 -7.07 3.46 -2.35
CA TRP A 256 -6.53 2.17 -1.89
C TRP A 256 -5.46 2.35 -0.80
N ILE A 257 -4.80 3.50 -0.72
CA ILE A 257 -3.79 3.77 0.32
C ILE A 257 -4.41 3.82 1.72
N LEU A 258 -5.67 4.20 1.85
CA LEU A 258 -6.38 4.30 3.12
C LEU A 258 -6.55 2.94 3.81
N PRO A 259 -7.11 1.90 3.15
CA PRO A 259 -7.15 0.58 3.75
C PRO A 259 -5.75 -0.01 3.97
N VAL A 260 -4.79 0.20 3.06
CA VAL A 260 -3.39 -0.24 3.28
C VAL A 260 -2.79 0.38 4.55
N SER A 261 -2.98 1.68 4.74
CA SER A 261 -2.59 2.41 5.95
C SER A 261 -3.18 1.77 7.21
N GLY A 262 -4.47 1.42 7.17
CA GLY A 262 -5.15 0.72 8.26
C GLY A 262 -4.54 -0.65 8.56
N VAL A 263 -4.23 -1.44 7.54
CA VAL A 263 -3.59 -2.76 7.69
C VAL A 263 -2.20 -2.60 8.32
N VAL A 264 -1.38 -1.68 7.83
CA VAL A 264 -0.02 -1.41 8.34
C VAL A 264 -0.08 -0.97 9.80
N LEU A 265 -0.90 0.02 10.13
CA LEU A 265 -1.02 0.56 11.49
C LEU A 265 -1.49 -0.48 12.49
N MET A 266 -2.54 -1.23 12.16
CA MET A 266 -3.05 -2.26 13.06
C MET A 266 -2.07 -3.42 13.21
N THR A 267 -1.32 -3.75 12.15
CA THR A 267 -0.26 -4.77 12.24
C THR A 267 0.85 -4.33 13.19
N ILE A 268 1.35 -3.10 13.04
CA ILE A 268 2.35 -2.53 13.96
C ILE A 268 1.82 -2.54 15.40
N HIS A 269 0.55 -2.17 15.59
CA HIS A 269 -0.10 -2.21 16.90
C HIS A 269 -0.12 -3.63 17.51
N GLY A 270 -0.61 -4.63 16.77
CA GLY A 270 -0.66 -6.01 17.28
C GLY A 270 0.73 -6.61 17.52
N LEU A 271 1.71 -6.27 16.70
CA LEU A 271 3.08 -6.77 16.85
C LEU A 271 3.79 -6.18 18.08
N PHE A 272 3.65 -4.88 18.32
CA PHE A 272 4.57 -4.16 19.22
C PHE A 272 3.91 -3.54 20.46
N THR A 273 2.59 -3.41 20.53
CA THR A 273 1.91 -2.88 21.72
C THR A 273 1.29 -3.97 22.60
N GLU A 274 0.88 -5.10 22.03
CA GLU A 274 0.38 -6.25 22.80
C GLU A 274 1.53 -7.13 23.30
N SER A 275 2.34 -6.63 24.22
CA SER A 275 3.21 -7.51 25.02
C SER A 275 3.45 -6.96 26.42
N SER A 276 2.44 -7.08 27.29
CA SER A 276 2.62 -7.06 28.73
C SER A 276 1.61 -7.96 29.47
N SER A 277 1.28 -9.12 28.88
CA SER A 277 0.60 -10.21 29.58
C SER A 277 1.27 -11.55 29.27
N ILE A 278 2.59 -11.61 29.48
CA ILE A 278 3.21 -12.88 29.90
C ILE A 278 3.16 -12.82 31.41
N SER A 279 2.15 -13.51 31.96
CA SER A 279 2.05 -13.85 33.36
C SER A 279 3.35 -14.50 33.83
N GLU A 280 3.89 -14.01 34.94
CA GLU A 280 4.61 -14.87 35.87
C GLU A 280 3.72 -16.09 36.17
N GLU A 281 4.15 -17.28 35.76
CA GLU A 281 3.95 -18.56 36.46
C GLU A 281 5.03 -19.56 36.01
#